data_AF-A0A392SHL8-F1
#
_entry.id   AF-A0A392SHL8-F1
#
_cell.length_a   1.000
_cell.length_b   1.000
_cell.length_c   1.000
_cell.angle_alpha   90.00
_cell.angle_beta   90.00
_cell.angle_gamma   90.00
#
_symmetry.space_group_name_H-M   'P 1'
#
loop_
_entity.id
_entity.type
_entity.pdbx_description
1 polymer ?
#
loop_
_entity_poly.entity_id
_entity_poly.type
_entity_poly.pdbx_seq_one_letter_code
_entity_poly.pdbx_strand_id
1 'polypeptide(L)' 'MSYEYQKKLDKCLRCGRISHRTGACRGKLTCFNCGEDGHKSIQCKKPKKIMGK' A
#
# COMPACT_ATOMS: atom_id res chain seq x y z
N MET A 1 -14.54 -6.53 -24.98
CA MET A 1 -14.60 -5.90 -23.64
C MET A 1 -13.21 -5.97 -23.04
N SER A 2 -12.30 -5.13 -23.53
CA SER A 2 -10.88 -5.52 -23.69
C SER A 2 -9.87 -4.50 -23.13
N TYR A 3 -10.31 -3.50 -22.37
CA TYR A 3 -9.46 -2.32 -22.09
C TYR A 3 -8.85 -2.29 -20.68
N GLU A 4 -9.21 -3.20 -19.78
CA GLU A 4 -8.76 -3.17 -18.38
C GLU A 4 -7.79 -4.31 -18.04
N TYR A 5 -7.05 -4.86 -19.01
CA TYR A 5 -6.07 -5.93 -18.78
C TYR A 5 -4.60 -5.45 -18.75
N GLN A 6 -4.31 -4.19 -19.16
CA GLN A 6 -2.93 -3.75 -19.39
C GLN A 6 -2.26 -2.87 -18.32
N LYS A 7 -2.92 -2.41 -17.25
CA LYS A 7 -2.21 -1.59 -16.24
C LYS A 7 -1.55 -2.45 -15.16
N LYS A 8 -0.34 -2.92 -15.47
CA LYS A 8 0.73 -3.36 -14.54
C LYS A 8 0.44 -2.96 -13.09
N LEU A 9 -0.02 -3.92 -12.29
CA LEU A 9 0.16 -4.05 -10.84
C LEU A 9 0.49 -2.74 -10.09
N ASP A 10 -0.34 -1.70 -10.16
CA ASP A 10 -0.13 -0.50 -9.35
C ASP A 10 -0.62 -0.83 -7.93
N LYS A 11 0.19 -1.63 -7.22
CA LYS A 11 0.02 -1.90 -5.81
C LYS A 11 0.09 -0.56 -5.11
N CYS A 12 -1.04 -0.13 -4.58
CA CYS A 12 -1.14 1.10 -3.85
C CYS A 12 -0.20 1.08 -2.66
N LEU A 13 0.84 1.91 -2.69
CA LEU A 13 1.75 2.11 -1.56
C LEU A 13 1.09 2.93 -0.43
N ARG A 14 -0.18 3.29 -0.57
CA ARG A 14 -0.99 3.80 0.55
C ARG A 14 -1.74 2.69 1.27
N CYS A 15 -2.44 1.79 0.60
CA CYS A 15 -3.34 0.82 1.26
C CYS A 15 -3.02 -0.65 0.98
N GLY A 16 -1.98 -0.95 0.21
CA GLY A 16 -1.57 -2.31 -0.16
C GLY A 16 -2.44 -3.00 -1.22
N ARG A 17 -3.57 -2.40 -1.65
CA ARG A 17 -4.46 -2.97 -2.67
C ARG A 17 -3.96 -2.69 -4.08
N ILE A 18 -4.22 -3.61 -5.01
CA ILE A 18 -3.67 -3.60 -6.38
C ILE A 18 -4.63 -2.94 -7.40
N SER A 19 -5.79 -2.46 -6.96
CA SER A 19 -6.81 -1.90 -7.85
C SER A 19 -6.58 -0.44 -8.26
N HIS A 20 -5.68 0.29 -7.59
CA HIS A 20 -5.50 1.73 -7.83
C HIS A 20 -4.10 2.21 -7.47
N ARG A 21 -3.64 3.26 -8.16
CA ARG A 21 -2.35 3.90 -7.86
C ARG A 21 -2.37 4.66 -6.54
N THR A 22 -1.20 4.78 -5.91
CA THR A 22 -1.00 5.57 -4.69
C THR A 22 -1.73 6.91 -4.78
N GLY A 23 -1.60 7.71 -5.84
CA GLY A 23 -2.27 9.01 -6.01
C GLY A 23 -3.81 8.96 -6.06
N ALA A 24 -4.39 7.86 -6.55
CA ALA A 24 -5.84 7.65 -6.67
C ALA A 24 -6.45 6.92 -5.46
N CYS A 25 -5.66 6.64 -4.43
CA CYS A 25 -6.14 6.00 -3.20
C CYS A 25 -7.07 6.94 -2.43
N ARG A 26 -8.35 6.59 -2.43
CA ARG A 26 -9.38 7.19 -1.55
C ARG A 26 -9.38 6.59 -0.14
N GLY A 27 -8.55 5.57 0.10
CA GLY A 27 -8.42 4.87 1.37
C GLY A 27 -7.41 5.54 2.30
N LYS A 28 -7.45 5.13 3.57
CA LYS A 28 -6.49 5.56 4.58
C LYS A 28 -5.12 4.93 4.32
N LEU A 29 -4.07 5.66 4.67
CA LEU A 29 -2.69 5.19 4.60
C LEU A 29 -2.49 4.05 5.60
N THR A 30 -2.18 2.86 5.11
CA THR A 30 -1.85 1.66 5.87
C THR A 30 -0.35 1.52 6.03
N CYS A 31 0.09 1.22 7.25
CA CYS A 31 1.47 0.96 7.60
C CYS A 31 1.88 -0.42 7.09
N PHE A 32 2.91 -0.50 6.24
CA PHE A 32 3.46 -1.79 5.77
C PHE A 32 4.25 -2.52 6.86
N ASN A 33 4.46 -1.89 8.02
CA ASN A 33 5.17 -2.50 9.12
C ASN A 33 4.25 -3.26 10.08
N CYS A 34 3.15 -2.62 10.50
CA CYS A 34 2.21 -3.21 11.45
C CYS A 34 0.82 -3.53 10.87
N GLY A 35 0.51 -3.07 9.65
CA GLY A 35 -0.79 -3.24 9.01
C GLY A 35 -1.87 -2.25 9.46
N GLU A 36 -1.56 -1.32 10.37
CA GLU A 36 -2.52 -0.32 10.86
C GLU A 36 -2.61 0.90 9.95
N ASP A 37 -3.81 1.49 9.85
CA ASP A 37 -3.98 2.76 9.16
C ASP A 37 -3.61 3.99 10.00
N GLY A 38 -3.29 5.09 9.32
CA GLY A 38 -2.96 6.39 9.93
C GLY A 38 -1.49 6.78 9.86
N HIS A 39 -0.56 5.85 9.59
CA HIS A 39 0.87 6.18 9.53
C HIS A 39 1.65 5.33 8.50
N LYS A 40 2.81 5.84 8.07
CA LYS A 40 3.75 5.09 7.22
C LYS A 40 4.63 4.19 8.08
N SER A 41 5.21 3.16 7.49
CA SER A 41 6.23 2.31 8.15
C SER A 41 7.39 3.11 8.77
N ILE A 42 7.72 4.28 8.21
CA ILE A 42 8.76 5.17 8.75
C ILE A 42 8.35 5.87 10.06
N GLN A 43 7.04 6.05 10.26
CA GLN A 43 6.44 6.69 11.44
C GLN A 43 5.83 5.66 12.40
N CYS A 44 6.00 4.38 12.11
CA CYS A 44 5.51 3.31 12.97
C CYS A 44 6.35 3.27 14.24
N LYS A 45 5.71 3.42 15.40
CA LYS A 45 6.35 3.24 16.71
C LYS A 45 6.62 1.76 17.04
N LYS A 46 6.06 0.82 16.28
CA LYS A 46 6.31 -0.61 16.48
C LYS A 46 7.68 -1.00 15.91
N PRO A 47 8.37 -1.97 16.53
CA PRO A 47 9.65 -2.45 16.02
C PRO A 47 9.49 -2.93 14.58
N LYS A 48 10.40 -2.53 13.70
CA LYS A 48 10.31 -2.88 12.29
C LYS A 48 10.34 -4.41 12.14
N LYS A 49 9.23 -5.03 11.75
CA LYS A 49 9.29 -6.39 11.18
C LYS A 49 10.13 -6.30 9.92
N ILE A 50 11.37 -6.76 10.00
CA ILE A 50 12.29 -6.94 8.88
C ILE A 50 11.65 -7.95 7.91
N MET A 51 10.76 -7.49 7.04
CA MET A 51 10.32 -8.28 5.88
C MET A 51 11.45 -8.24 4.85
N GLY A 52 12.52 -8.97 5.16
CA GLY A 52 13.72 -9.07 4.36
C GLY A 52 14.03 -10.54 4.10
N LYS A 53 13.64 -11.00 2.91
CA LYS A 53 14.44 -11.83 2.01
C LYS A 53 13.83 -11.75 0.62
#